data_AF-A0AB39VGC1-F1
#
_entry.id   AF-A0AB39VGC1-F1
#
_cell.length_a   1.000
_cell.length_b   1.000
_cell.length_c   1.000
_cell.angle_alpha   90.00
_cell.angle_beta   90.00
_cell.angle_gamma   90.00
#
_symmetry.space_group_name_H-M   'P 1'
#
loop_
_entity.id
_entity.type
_entity.pdbx_description
1 polymer ?
#
loop_
_entity_poly.entity_id
_entity_poly.type
_entity_poly.pdbx_seq_one_letter_code
_entity_poly.pdbx_strand_id
1 'polypeptide(L)'
;MTLEITTPAVLFPTVSLLLLAYTNRFLALTSIVRRMDSSGEVEHEFYQVKNLRKRLNYIKKMQYFGVSSLLMCAVSMLFLFFQIDFIGKISFAISLVLLVISLLFSLLEIQISLEALRIHLNYSENESNEDEGKNKK
;
A
#
# COMPACT_ATOMS: atom_id res chain seq x y z
N MET A 1 -30.90 -11.64 9.82
CA MET A 1 -30.30 -10.30 9.96
C MET A 1 -30.76 -9.48 8.76
N THR A 2 -31.61 -8.48 8.99
CA THR A 2 -32.04 -7.53 7.97
C THR A 2 -30.88 -6.56 7.72
N LEU A 3 -30.08 -6.82 6.69
CA LEU A 3 -29.06 -5.87 6.23
C LEU A 3 -29.79 -4.68 5.62
N GLU A 4 -30.00 -3.64 6.43
CA GLU A 4 -30.58 -2.39 5.97
C GLU A 4 -29.72 -1.76 4.88
N ILE A 5 -30.40 -1.06 3.98
CA ILE A 5 -29.91 -0.41 2.75
C ILE A 5 -28.80 0.65 3.01
N THR A 6 -28.34 0.81 4.25
CA THR A 6 -27.27 1.71 4.67
C THR A 6 -25.86 1.20 4.31
N THR A 7 -25.69 -0.12 4.13
CA THR A 7 -24.34 -0.72 3.93
C THR A 7 -23.58 -0.24 2.68
N PRO A 8 -24.21 -0.03 1.49
CA PRO A 8 -23.52 0.51 0.31
C PRO A 8 -23.05 1.96 0.49
N ALA A 9 -23.82 2.77 1.24
CA ALA A 9 -23.53 4.19 1.44
C ALA A 9 -22.26 4.43 2.27
N VAL A 10 -21.92 3.50 3.15
CA VAL A 10 -20.69 3.57 3.97
C VAL A 10 -19.48 3.02 3.20
N LEU A 11 -19.67 2.01 2.35
CA LEU A 11 -18.57 1.36 1.62
C LEU A 11 -17.94 2.28 0.57
N PHE A 12 -18.73 3.04 -0.18
CA PHE A 12 -18.20 3.89 -1.26
C PHE A 12 -17.16 4.95 -0.81
N PRO A 13 -17.40 5.73 0.26
CA PRO A 13 -16.39 6.66 0.78
C PRO A 13 -15.17 5.93 1.36
N THR A 14 -15.35 4.79 2.03
CA THR A 14 -14.23 4.00 2.57
C THR A 14 -13.32 3.45 1.46
N VAL A 15 -13.91 2.96 0.36
CA VAL A 15 -13.17 2.52 -0.84
C VAL A 15 -12.38 3.67 -1.46
N SER A 16 -13.01 4.84 -1.58
CA SER A 16 -12.39 6.02 -2.16
C SER A 16 -11.19 6.51 -1.33
N LEU A 17 -11.33 6.53 0.00
CA LEU A 17 -10.24 6.84 0.94
C LEU A 17 -9.09 5.85 0.86
N LEU A 18 -9.40 4.56 0.73
CA LEU A 18 -8.42 3.48 0.64
C LEU A 18 -7.64 3.55 -0.69
N LEU A 19 -8.32 3.82 -1.80
CA LEU A 19 -7.70 4.10 -3.10
C LEU A 19 -6.84 5.37 -3.07
N LEU A 20 -7.30 6.45 -2.42
CA LEU A 20 -6.55 7.70 -2.31
C LEU A 20 -5.27 7.51 -1.48
N ALA A 21 -5.35 6.81 -0.35
CA ALA A 21 -4.19 6.47 0.47
C ALA A 21 -3.16 5.64 -0.32
N TYR A 22 -3.61 4.69 -1.13
CA TYR A 22 -2.73 3.85 -1.93
C TYR A 22 -2.07 4.63 -3.07
N THR A 23 -2.84 5.51 -3.71
CA THR A 23 -2.34 6.41 -4.76
C THR A 23 -1.31 7.38 -4.21
N ASN A 24 -1.54 7.96 -3.03
CA ASN A 24 -0.57 8.84 -2.35
C ASN A 24 0.74 8.11 -2.05
N ARG A 25 0.67 6.84 -1.63
CA ARG A 25 1.85 6.02 -1.33
C ARG A 25 2.64 5.63 -2.57
N PHE A 26 1.94 5.33 -3.67
CA PHE A 26 2.56 5.10 -4.98
C PHE A 26 3.24 6.38 -5.48
N LEU A 27 2.56 7.53 -5.42
CA LEU A 27 3.11 8.82 -5.86
C LEU A 27 4.36 9.21 -5.07
N ALA A 28 4.34 9.05 -3.75
CA ALA A 28 5.51 9.27 -2.89
C ALA A 28 6.68 8.35 -3.26
N LEU A 29 6.40 7.11 -3.68
CA LEU A 29 7.44 6.19 -4.13
C LEU A 29 8.03 6.64 -5.47
N THR A 30 7.19 7.04 -6.42
CA THR A 30 7.63 7.52 -7.75
C THR A 30 8.43 8.81 -7.69
N SER A 31 8.13 9.72 -6.74
CA SER A 31 8.90 10.94 -6.56
C SER A 31 10.31 10.66 -6.03
N ILE A 32 10.47 9.66 -5.15
CA ILE A 32 11.78 9.20 -4.69
C ILE A 32 12.61 8.63 -5.86
N VAL A 33 12.01 7.81 -6.74
CA VAL A 33 12.71 7.29 -7.93
C VAL A 33 13.26 8.40 -8.82
N ARG A 34 12.42 9.41 -9.07
CA ARG A 34 12.81 10.53 -9.96
C ARG A 34 13.94 11.38 -9.38
N ARG A 35 14.13 11.40 -8.06
CA ARG A 35 15.23 12.12 -7.40
C ARG A 35 16.54 11.33 -7.38
N MET A 36 16.47 9.99 -7.48
CA MET A 36 17.68 9.17 -7.65
C MET A 36 18.30 9.32 -9.04
N ASP A 37 17.50 9.47 -10.10
CA ASP A 37 18.01 9.57 -11.48
C ASP A 37 18.92 10.81 -11.73
N SER A 38 19.06 11.69 -10.74
CA SER A 38 19.88 12.90 -10.79
C SER A 38 21.20 12.85 -10.00
N SER A 39 21.50 11.77 -9.25
CA SER A 39 22.64 11.73 -8.31
C SER A 39 23.93 11.10 -8.83
N GLY A 40 23.91 10.25 -9.86
CA GLY A 40 25.13 9.81 -10.56
C GLY A 40 26.02 8.79 -9.83
N GLU A 41 25.62 8.29 -8.65
CA GLU A 41 26.32 7.24 -7.90
C GLU A 41 25.68 5.87 -8.12
N VAL A 42 26.28 5.12 -9.04
CA VAL A 42 25.69 3.90 -9.66
C VAL A 42 25.43 2.76 -8.67
N GLU A 43 26.22 2.62 -7.61
CA GLU A 43 26.13 1.47 -6.69
C GLU A 43 25.06 1.66 -5.61
N HIS A 44 24.95 2.86 -5.03
CA HIS A 44 23.92 3.19 -4.04
C HIS A 44 22.52 3.29 -4.67
N GLU A 45 22.44 3.75 -5.92
CA GLU A 45 21.21 3.76 -6.71
C GLU A 45 20.67 2.33 -6.94
N PHE A 46 21.53 1.34 -7.16
CA PHE A 46 21.10 -0.04 -7.44
C PHE A 46 20.36 -0.69 -6.27
N TYR A 47 20.85 -0.53 -5.04
CA TYR A 47 20.19 -1.05 -3.83
C TYR A 47 18.86 -0.37 -3.56
N GLN A 48 18.78 0.95 -3.76
CA GLN A 48 17.54 1.70 -3.59
C GLN A 48 16.49 1.32 -4.64
N VAL A 49 16.88 1.16 -5.91
CA VAL A 49 15.99 0.70 -6.99
C VAL A 49 15.45 -0.71 -6.71
N LYS A 50 16.28 -1.62 -6.22
CA LYS A 50 15.85 -2.99 -5.86
C LYS A 50 14.83 -2.98 -4.71
N ASN A 51 15.08 -2.17 -3.68
CA ASN A 51 14.16 -2.03 -2.55
C ASN A 51 12.83 -1.39 -2.97
N LEU A 52 12.89 -0.41 -3.86
CA LEU A 52 11.72 0.25 -4.42
C LEU A 52 10.87 -0.69 -5.28
N ARG A 53 11.49 -1.50 -6.15
CA ARG A 53 10.79 -2.55 -6.91
C ARG A 53 10.10 -3.55 -5.98
N LYS A 54 10.75 -3.93 -4.88
CA LYS A 54 10.14 -4.80 -3.87
C LYS A 54 8.89 -4.14 -3.30
N ARG A 55 8.99 -2.90 -2.79
CA ARG A 55 7.85 -2.15 -2.24
C ARG A 55 6.70 -2.01 -3.25
N LEU A 56 7.00 -1.66 -4.50
CA LEU A 56 6.00 -1.60 -5.58
C LEU A 56 5.26 -2.93 -5.78
N ASN A 57 5.97 -4.06 -5.70
CA ASN A 57 5.33 -5.36 -5.83
C ASN A 57 4.37 -5.66 -4.68
N TYR A 58 4.71 -5.25 -3.44
CA TYR A 58 3.80 -5.38 -2.29
C TYR A 58 2.57 -4.47 -2.44
N ILE A 59 2.74 -3.21 -2.84
CA ILE A 59 1.64 -2.26 -3.10
C ILE A 59 0.71 -2.82 -4.19
N LYS A 60 1.27 -3.34 -5.29
CA LYS A 60 0.49 -3.93 -6.38
C LYS A 60 -0.37 -5.11 -5.89
N LYS A 61 0.20 -6.01 -5.09
CA LYS A 61 -0.54 -7.16 -4.52
C LYS A 61 -1.63 -6.70 -3.56
N MET A 62 -1.30 -5.80 -2.64
CA MET A 62 -2.24 -5.19 -1.71
C MET A 62 -3.44 -4.58 -2.43
N GLN A 63 -3.21 -3.80 -3.48
CA GLN A 63 -4.27 -3.15 -4.25
C GLN A 63 -5.09 -4.16 -5.06
N TYR A 64 -4.46 -5.18 -5.63
CA TYR A 64 -5.17 -6.26 -6.33
C TYR A 64 -6.16 -6.96 -5.39
N PHE A 65 -5.71 -7.44 -4.23
CA PHE A 65 -6.59 -8.09 -3.24
C PHE A 65 -7.66 -7.15 -2.70
N GLY A 66 -7.31 -5.88 -2.46
CA GLY A 66 -8.25 -4.86 -1.97
C GLY A 66 -9.36 -4.59 -2.98
N VAL A 67 -9.02 -4.35 -4.24
CA VAL A 67 -10.01 -4.12 -5.32
C VAL A 67 -10.85 -5.38 -5.55
N SER A 68 -10.25 -6.57 -5.59
CA SER A 68 -10.98 -7.83 -5.74
C SER A 68 -11.97 -8.06 -4.58
N SER A 69 -11.57 -7.76 -3.35
CA SER A 69 -12.48 -7.79 -2.19
C SER A 69 -13.68 -6.88 -2.41
N LEU A 70 -13.45 -5.64 -2.82
CA LEU A 70 -14.51 -4.65 -2.98
C LEU A 70 -15.49 -5.02 -4.09
N LEU A 71 -14.99 -5.54 -5.21
CA LEU A 71 -15.82 -6.07 -6.29
C LEU A 71 -16.67 -7.26 -5.80
N MET A 72 -16.06 -8.20 -5.06
CA MET A 72 -16.77 -9.35 -4.51
C MET A 72 -17.84 -8.92 -3.49
N CYS A 73 -17.56 -7.89 -2.68
CA CYS A 73 -18.51 -7.29 -1.75
C CYS A 73 -19.69 -6.63 -2.49
N ALA A 74 -19.43 -5.92 -3.60
CA ALA A 74 -20.50 -5.35 -4.43
C ALA A 74 -21.38 -6.44 -5.05
N VAL A 75 -20.79 -7.52 -5.56
CA VAL A 75 -21.52 -8.69 -6.07
C VAL A 75 -22.35 -9.36 -4.97
N SER A 76 -21.79 -9.49 -3.76
CA SER A 76 -22.51 -9.98 -2.59
C SER A 76 -23.75 -9.15 -2.27
N MET A 77 -23.63 -7.82 -2.27
CA MET A 77 -24.76 -6.90 -2.06
C MET A 77 -25.83 -7.07 -3.15
N LEU A 78 -25.42 -7.33 -4.39
CA LEU A 78 -26.31 -7.60 -5.51
C LEU A 78 -27.11 -8.90 -5.30
N PHE A 79 -26.48 -9.97 -4.80
CA PHE A 79 -27.18 -11.21 -4.47
C PHE A 79 -28.15 -11.08 -3.28
N LEU A 80 -27.75 -10.33 -2.25
CA LEU A 80 -28.63 -9.99 -1.12
C LEU A 80 -29.85 -9.19 -1.60
N PHE A 81 -29.67 -8.28 -2.56
CA PHE A 81 -30.76 -7.52 -3.17
C PHE A 81 -31.79 -8.42 -3.89
N PHE A 82 -31.32 -9.46 -4.59
CA PHE A 82 -32.20 -10.47 -5.20
C PHE A 82 -32.76 -11.51 -4.22
N GLN A 83 -32.61 -11.31 -2.91
CA GLN A 83 -33.01 -12.25 -1.85
C GLN A 83 -32.34 -13.63 -1.92
N ILE A 84 -31.18 -13.73 -2.58
CA ILE A 84 -30.38 -14.96 -2.63
C ILE A 84 -29.37 -14.93 -1.46
N ASP A 85 -29.90 -15.05 -0.24
CA ASP A 85 -29.15 -14.84 1.00
C ASP A 85 -27.93 -15.76 1.17
N PHE A 86 -28.04 -17.03 0.78
CA PHE A 86 -26.99 -18.01 1.01
C PHE A 86 -25.72 -17.67 0.21
N ILE A 87 -25.87 -17.44 -1.09
CA ILE A 87 -24.77 -17.05 -1.98
C ILE A 87 -24.22 -15.67 -1.63
N GLY A 88 -25.10 -14.72 -1.27
CA GLY A 88 -24.70 -13.41 -0.78
C GLY A 88 -23.78 -13.51 0.43
N LYS A 89 -24.18 -14.25 1.48
CA LYS A 89 -23.37 -14.40 2.70
C LYS A 89 -22.00 -15.05 2.46
N ILE A 90 -21.94 -16.08 1.60
CA ILE A 90 -20.66 -16.72 1.25
C ILE A 90 -19.75 -15.76 0.49
N SER A 91 -20.29 -15.05 -0.51
CA SER A 91 -19.54 -14.06 -1.28
C SER A 91 -19.02 -12.92 -0.39
N PHE A 92 -19.84 -12.47 0.57
CA PHE A 92 -19.43 -11.49 1.58
C PHE A 92 -18.26 -11.99 2.43
N ALA A 93 -18.32 -13.22 2.94
CA ALA A 93 -17.24 -13.78 3.74
C ALA A 93 -15.92 -13.87 2.95
N ILE A 94 -15.98 -14.28 1.68
CA ILE A 94 -14.80 -14.32 0.79
C ILE A 94 -14.22 -12.92 0.59
N SER A 95 -15.08 -11.90 0.42
CA SER A 95 -14.62 -10.52 0.30
C SER A 95 -13.85 -10.06 1.54
N LEU A 96 -14.34 -10.36 2.74
CA LEU A 96 -13.64 -10.00 3.98
C LEU A 96 -12.27 -10.68 4.10
N VAL A 97 -12.15 -11.95 3.71
CA VAL A 97 -10.85 -12.66 3.71
C VAL A 97 -9.86 -11.99 2.75
N LEU A 98 -10.31 -11.63 1.54
CA LEU A 98 -9.48 -10.89 0.57
C LEU A 98 -9.06 -9.51 1.12
N LEU A 99 -9.97 -8.83 1.82
CA LEU A 99 -9.66 -7.54 2.47
C LEU A 99 -8.59 -7.71 3.55
N VAL A 100 -8.71 -8.71 4.41
CA VAL A 100 -7.71 -9.01 5.45
C VAL A 100 -6.35 -9.29 4.81
N ILE A 101 -6.30 -10.10 3.75
CA ILE A 101 -5.06 -10.37 3.01
C ILE A 101 -4.45 -9.06 2.45
N SER A 102 -5.27 -8.19 1.86
CA SER A 102 -4.84 -6.87 1.37
C SER A 102 -4.21 -6.03 2.48
N LEU A 103 -4.85 -5.99 3.65
CA LEU A 103 -4.36 -5.23 4.81
C LEU A 103 -3.07 -5.82 5.39
N LEU A 104 -2.91 -7.15 5.40
CA LEU A 104 -1.65 -7.77 5.82
C LEU A 104 -0.49 -7.38 4.90
N PHE A 105 -0.71 -7.37 3.57
CA PHE A 105 0.29 -6.85 2.63
C PHE A 105 0.59 -5.36 2.87
N SER A 106 -0.42 -4.56 3.25
CA SER A 106 -0.22 -3.17 3.64
C SER A 106 0.73 -3.01 4.83
N LEU A 107 0.50 -3.78 5.89
CA LEU A 107 1.34 -3.76 7.08
C LEU A 107 2.78 -4.17 6.77
N LEU A 108 2.96 -5.24 5.98
CA LEU A 108 4.30 -5.68 5.55
C LEU A 108 5.03 -4.61 4.73
N GLU A 109 4.33 -3.91 3.84
CA GLU A 109 4.98 -2.83 3.08
C GLU A 109 5.31 -1.61 3.96
N ILE A 110 4.51 -1.30 4.99
CA ILE A 110 4.83 -0.24 5.97
C ILE A 110 6.13 -0.55 6.67
N GLN A 111 6.31 -1.78 7.15
CA GLN A 111 7.55 -2.18 7.82
C GLN A 111 8.77 -2.04 6.90
N ILE A 112 8.67 -2.52 5.65
CA ILE A 112 9.76 -2.40 4.67
C ILE A 112 10.04 -0.93 4.34
N SER A 113 9.01 -0.09 4.26
CA SER A 113 9.16 1.35 4.01
C SER A 113 9.85 2.07 5.16
N LEU A 114 9.52 1.73 6.41
CA LEU A 114 10.12 2.34 7.60
C LEU A 114 11.59 1.94 7.73
N GLU A 115 11.92 0.68 7.48
CA GLU A 115 13.31 0.20 7.52
C GLU A 115 14.16 0.88 6.44
N ALA A 116 13.62 1.01 5.22
CA ALA A 116 14.29 1.74 4.14
C ALA A 116 14.58 3.20 4.49
N LEU A 117 13.62 3.87 5.13
CA LEU A 117 13.75 5.26 5.54
C LEU A 117 14.79 5.42 6.66
N ARG A 118 14.79 4.53 7.65
CA ARG A 118 15.78 4.54 8.75
C ARG A 118 17.20 4.40 8.22
N ILE A 119 17.43 3.47 7.30
CA ILE A 119 18.76 3.26 6.69
C ILE A 119 19.21 4.52 5.94
N HIS A 120 18.31 5.16 5.18
CA HIS A 120 18.63 6.37 4.43
C HIS A 120 18.94 7.57 5.35
N LEU A 121 18.20 7.72 6.45
CA LEU A 121 18.44 8.78 7.44
C LEU A 121 19.81 8.61 8.12
N ASN A 122 20.12 7.38 8.57
CA ASN A 122 21.39 7.07 9.23
C ASN A 122 22.59 7.28 8.30
N TYR A 123 22.45 6.97 7.01
CA TYR A 123 23.51 7.23 6.01
C TYR A 123 23.78 8.73 5.88
N SER A 124 22.73 9.54 5.72
CA SER A 124 22.85 11.00 5.59
C SER A 124 23.43 11.67 6.84
N GLU A 125 23.11 11.18 8.04
CA GLU A 125 23.66 11.69 9.31
C GLU A 125 25.15 11.35 9.47
N ASN A 126 25.57 10.18 9.00
CA ASN A 126 26.98 9.78 9.03
C ASN A 126 27.83 10.60 8.04
N GLU A 127 27.34 10.86 6.81
CA GLU A 127 28.04 11.74 5.85
C GLU A 127 28.23 13.15 6.42
N SER A 128 27.21 13.73 7.05
CA SER A 128 27.32 15.07 7.64
C SER A 128 28.35 15.14 8.77
N ASN A 129 28.49 14.07 9.57
CA ASN A 129 29.47 14.01 10.66
C ASN A 129 30.91 13.83 10.13
N GLU A 130 31.11 13.14 9.00
CA GLU A 130 32.42 13.01 8.36
C GLU A 130 32.90 14.32 7.73
N ASP A 131 32.01 15.09 7.11
CA ASP A 131 32.35 16.39 6.52
C ASP A 131 32.69 17.44 7.58
N GLU A 132 32.01 17.45 8.73
CA GLU A 132 32.40 18.30 9.87
C GLU A 132 33.76 17.93 10.47
N GLY A 133 34.13 16.64 10.45
CA GLY A 133 35.44 16.16 10.92
C GLY A 133 36.59 16.53 9.99
N LYS A 134 36.35 16.58 8.67
CA LYS A 134 37.34 17.04 7.68
C LYS A 134 37.55 18.55 7.69
N ASN A 135 36.50 19.35 7.93
CA ASN A 135 36.61 20.81 7.96
C ASN A 135 37.28 21.38 9.22
N LYS A 136 37.50 20.55 10.25
CA LYS A 136 38.20 20.91 11.50
C LYS A 136 39.69 20.54 11.53
N LYS A 137 40.23 19.97 10.46
CA LYS A 137 41.65 19.59 10.32
C LYS A 137 42.36 20.49 9.32
#